data_AF-A0A950V6G7-F1
#
_entry.id   AF-A0A950V6G7-F1
#
_cell.length_a   1.000
_cell.length_b   1.000
_cell.length_c   1.000
_cell.angle_alpha   90.00
_cell.angle_beta   90.00
_cell.angle_gamma   90.00
#
_symmetry.space_group_name_H-M   'P 1'
#
loop_
_entity.id
_entity.type
_entity.pdbx_description
1 polymer ?
#
loop_
_entity_poly.entity_id
_entity_poly.type
_entity_poly.pdbx_seq_one_letter_code
_entity_poly.pdbx_strand_id
1 'polypeptide(L)'
;MAPTSTQPAGPSAASITGLRSELDRDALLRAFRLMYLSRCLDDREILLKRQSKIFFQVSGAGHEAIQIAAGMVLRPRHDWT
;
A
#
# COMPACT_ATOMS: atom_id res chain seq x y z
N MET A 1 11.54 42.68 0.12
CA MET A 1 11.14 41.48 0.87
C MET A 1 10.23 40.68 -0.05
N ALA A 2 10.78 39.78 -0.86
CA ALA A 2 10.04 39.04 -1.88
C ALA A 2 9.41 37.77 -1.28
N PRO A 3 8.17 37.39 -1.67
CA PRO A 3 7.54 36.19 -1.15
C PRO A 3 8.26 34.94 -1.69
N THR A 4 8.76 34.10 -0.79
CA THR A 4 9.36 32.81 -1.14
C THR A 4 8.25 31.86 -1.60
N SER A 5 8.17 31.64 -2.90
CA SER A 5 7.35 30.61 -3.53
C SER A 5 7.97 29.24 -3.25
N THR A 6 7.55 28.58 -2.17
CA THR A 6 7.80 27.15 -1.99
C THR A 6 6.81 26.36 -2.85
N GLN A 7 7.21 25.96 -4.05
CA GLN A 7 6.46 24.96 -4.82
C GLN A 7 6.73 23.57 -4.21
N PRO A 8 5.70 22.73 -4.01
CA PRO A 8 5.93 21.34 -3.61
C PRO A 8 6.57 20.61 -4.79
N ALA A 9 7.80 20.14 -4.60
CA ALA A 9 8.49 19.32 -5.59
C ALA A 9 7.77 17.97 -5.70
N GLY A 10 6.90 17.84 -6.70
CA GLY A 10 6.38 16.54 -7.12
C GLY A 10 7.53 15.64 -7.59
N PRO A 11 7.40 14.31 -7.46
CA PRO A 11 8.46 13.39 -7.86
C PRO A 11 8.80 13.59 -9.35
N SER A 12 10.06 13.91 -9.62
CA SER A 12 10.59 14.11 -10.98
C SER A 12 10.51 12.79 -11.77
N ALA A 13 10.11 12.84 -13.04
CA ALA A 13 9.99 11.65 -13.89
C ALA A 13 11.27 10.80 -13.99
N ALA A 14 12.44 11.40 -13.74
CA ALA A 14 13.72 10.72 -13.68
C ALA A 14 13.84 9.74 -12.50
N SER A 15 13.28 10.06 -11.31
CA SER A 15 13.34 9.18 -10.15
C SER A 15 12.42 7.96 -10.27
N ILE A 16 11.27 8.12 -10.96
CA ILE A 16 10.37 7.02 -11.28
C ILE A 16 11.06 5.98 -12.17
N THR A 17 11.93 6.42 -13.08
CA THR A 17 12.65 5.53 -14.00
C THR A 17 13.69 4.67 -13.25
N GLY A 18 14.37 5.24 -12.25
CA GLY A 18 15.32 4.50 -11.39
C GLY A 18 14.64 3.42 -10.54
N LEU A 19 13.47 3.72 -9.96
CA LEU A 19 12.67 2.76 -9.18
C LEU A 19 12.28 1.50 -9.98
N ARG A 20 12.07 1.63 -11.29
CA ARG A 20 11.74 0.50 -12.18
C ARG A 20 12.92 -0.45 -12.40
N SER A 21 14.15 -0.01 -12.13
CA SER A 21 15.34 -0.86 -12.23
C SER A 21 15.57 -1.72 -10.98
N GLU A 22 15.05 -1.30 -9.83
CA GLU A 22 15.23 -1.99 -8.55
C GLU A 22 14.08 -2.97 -8.22
N LEU A 23 12.87 -2.71 -8.75
CA LEU A 23 11.70 -3.58 -8.57
C LEU A 23 11.43 -4.42 -9.81
N ASP A 24 11.70 -5.72 -9.70
CA ASP A 24 11.36 -6.70 -10.73
C ASP A 24 9.86 -6.70 -11.06
N ARG A 25 9.52 -7.01 -12.31
CA ARG A 25 8.14 -7.07 -12.82
C ARG A 25 7.27 -7.98 -11.97
N ASP A 26 7.79 -9.12 -11.53
CA ASP A 26 7.01 -10.04 -10.71
C ASP A 26 6.77 -9.49 -9.31
N ALA A 27 7.72 -8.70 -8.77
CA ALA A 27 7.52 -7.97 -7.51
C ALA A 27 6.39 -6.95 -7.64
N LEU A 28 6.37 -6.17 -8.73
CA LEU A 28 5.30 -5.20 -8.99
C LEU A 28 3.93 -5.87 -9.16
N LEU A 29 3.88 -6.99 -9.90
CA LEU A 29 2.64 -7.75 -10.07
C LEU A 29 2.16 -8.37 -8.75
N ARG A 30 3.07 -8.88 -7.92
CA ARG A 30 2.73 -9.37 -6.58
C ARG A 30 2.18 -8.24 -5.71
N ALA A 31 2.84 -7.10 -5.67
CA ALA A 31 2.38 -5.95 -4.89
C ALA A 31 0.98 -5.51 -5.31
N PHE A 32 0.74 -5.40 -6.62
CA PHE A 32 -0.58 -5.05 -7.16
C PHE A 32 -1.66 -6.06 -6.77
N ARG A 33 -1.39 -7.37 -6.92
CA ARG A 33 -2.33 -8.43 -6.54
C ARG A 33 -2.67 -8.39 -5.06
N LEU A 34 -1.69 -8.13 -4.20
CA LEU A 34 -1.90 -8.02 -2.76
C LEU A 34 -2.73 -6.79 -2.40
N MET A 35 -2.46 -5.63 -3.00
CA MET A 35 -3.28 -4.43 -2.79
C MET A 35 -4.73 -4.67 -3.23
N TYR A 36 -4.93 -5.28 -4.40
CA TYR A 36 -6.26 -5.60 -4.90
C TYR A 36 -7.00 -6.60 -3.99
N LEU A 37 -6.30 -7.65 -3.55
CA LEU A 37 -6.86 -8.63 -2.62
C LEU A 37 -7.26 -7.98 -1.29
N SER A 38 -6.43 -7.07 -0.73
CA SER A 38 -6.75 -6.32 0.48
C SER A 38 -8.10 -5.59 0.33
N ARG A 39 -8.33 -4.95 -0.81
CA ARG A 39 -9.59 -4.25 -1.09
C ARG A 39 -10.78 -5.21 -1.16
N CYS A 40 -10.62 -6.36 -1.82
CA CYS A 40 -11.68 -7.37 -1.89
C CYS A 40 -12.01 -7.95 -0.50
N LEU A 41 -11.02 -8.08 0.38
CA LEU A 41 -11.24 -8.53 1.75
C LEU A 41 -12.03 -7.50 2.56
N ASP A 42 -11.67 -6.22 2.47
CA ASP A 42 -12.43 -5.11 3.09
C ASP A 42 -13.92 -5.16 2.69
N ASP A 43 -14.21 -5.31 1.40
CA ASP A 43 -15.58 -5.41 0.89
C ASP A 43 -16.30 -6.63 1.46
N ARG A 44 -15.59 -7.76 1.59
CA ARG A 44 -16.15 -8.98 2.16
C ARG A 44 -16.43 -8.83 3.65
N GLU A 45 -15.57 -8.15 4.40
CA GLU A 45 -15.78 -7.87 5.82
C GLU A 45 -17.04 -7.01 6.03
N ILE A 46 -17.28 -6.02 5.17
CA ILE A 46 -18.52 -5.22 5.21
C ILE A 46 -19.75 -6.13 5.05
N LEU A 47 -19.72 -7.07 4.10
CA LEU A 47 -20.81 -8.03 3.91
C LEU A 47 -20.99 -8.96 5.11
N LEU A 48 -19.90 -9.43 5.71
CA LEU A 48 -19.94 -10.30 6.89
C LEU A 48 -20.50 -9.57 8.12
N LYS A 49 -20.13 -8.30 8.30
CA LYS A 49 -20.66 -7.44 9.37
C LYS A 49 -22.16 -7.22 9.20
N ARG A 50 -22.63 -6.98 7.98
CA ARG A 50 -24.07 -6.84 7.66
C ARG A 50 -24.86 -8.13 7.94
N GLN A 51 -24.22 -9.28 7.87
CA GLN A 51 -24.81 -10.59 8.20
C GLN A 51 -24.66 -10.96 9.68
N SER A 52 -24.16 -10.06 10.52
CA SER A 52 -23.85 -10.33 11.94
C SER A 52 -22.91 -11.53 12.16
N LYS A 53 -22.06 -11.86 11.18
CA LYS A 53 -21.08 -12.96 11.26
C LYS A 53 -19.75 -12.55 11.88
N ILE A 54 -19.46 -11.26 11.88
CA ILE A 54 -18.33 -10.64 12.58
C ILE A 54 -18.85 -9.44 13.37
N PHE A 55 -18.26 -9.18 14.53
CA PHE A 55 -18.76 -8.16 15.47
C PHE A 55 -18.11 -6.78 15.28
N PHE A 56 -16.89 -6.75 14.76
CA PHE A 56 -16.14 -5.53 14.48
C PHE A 56 -15.49 -5.62 13.09
N GLN A 57 -15.18 -4.46 12.52
CA GLN A 57 -14.52 -4.33 11.23
C GLN A 57 -13.67 -3.06 11.28
N VAL A 58 -12.41 -3.18 10.87
CA VAL A 58 -11.47 -2.06 10.75
C VAL A 58 -10.90 -2.15 9.34
N SER A 59 -11.23 -1.17 8.51
CA SER A 59 -10.84 -1.23 7.10
C SER A 59 -9.41 -0.74 6.87
N GLY A 60 -8.70 -1.44 5.99
CA GLY A 60 -7.42 -0.99 5.42
C GLY A 60 -7.59 -0.05 4.23
N ALA A 61 -8.82 0.26 3.83
CA ALA A 61 -9.15 1.07 2.65
C ALA A 61 -8.34 2.38 2.58
N GLY A 62 -7.58 2.55 1.49
CA GLY A 62 -6.74 3.72 1.24
C GLY A 62 -5.31 3.57 1.75
N HIS A 63 -5.03 2.53 2.54
CA HIS A 63 -3.73 2.22 3.12
C HIS A 63 -3.07 0.99 2.49
N GLU A 64 -3.62 0.45 1.40
CA GLU A 64 -3.13 -0.81 0.83
C GLU A 64 -1.68 -0.67 0.35
N ALA A 65 -1.36 0.40 -0.36
CA ALA A 65 -0.01 0.60 -0.90
C ALA A 65 1.05 0.67 0.20
N ILE A 66 0.79 1.42 1.28
CA ILE A 66 1.74 1.56 2.37
C ILE A 66 1.87 0.28 3.20
N GLN A 67 0.76 -0.44 3.42
CA GLN A 67 0.78 -1.73 4.12
C GLN A 67 1.58 -2.78 3.35
N ILE A 68 1.39 -2.87 2.03
CA ILE A 68 2.14 -3.80 1.18
C ILE A 68 3.61 -3.39 1.10
N ALA A 69 3.91 -2.10 0.92
CA ALA A 69 5.29 -1.62 0.90
C ALA A 69 6.03 -1.93 2.21
N ALA A 70 5.40 -1.67 3.36
CA ALA A 70 5.97 -2.03 4.66
C ALA A 70 6.20 -3.53 4.78
N GLY A 71 5.21 -4.35 4.39
CA GLY A 71 5.32 -5.81 4.42
C GLY A 71 6.41 -6.38 3.49
N MET A 72 6.73 -5.72 2.38
CA MET A 72 7.78 -6.14 1.45
C MET A 72 9.20 -5.86 1.96
N VAL A 73 9.37 -4.91 2.87
CA VAL A 73 10.67 -4.57 3.46
C VAL A 73 10.98 -5.45 4.68
N LEU A 74 9.94 -5.90 5.38
CA LEU A 74 10.08 -6.76 6.56
C LEU A 74 10.37 -8.21 6.18
N ARG A 75 11.22 -8.85 6.98
CA ARG A 75 11.50 -10.29 6.92
C ARG A 75 10.58 -11.03 7.90
N PRO A 76 9.62 -11.82 7.39
CA PRO A 76 8.72 -12.58 8.24
C PRO A 76 9.49 -13.48 9.22
N ARG A 77 9.03 -13.53 10.49
CA ARG A 77 9.62 -14.34 11.57
C ARG A 77 11.03 -13.97 12.05
N HIS A 78 11.60 -12.84 11.60
CA HIS A 78 12.90 -12.38 12.07
C HIS A 78 12.84 -10.98 12.69
N ASP A 79 12.19 -10.03 12.04
CA ASP A 79 12.28 -8.63 12.46
C ASP A 79 11.43 -8.33 13.72
N TRP A 80 10.57 -9.27 14.13
CA TRP A 80 9.81 -9.23 15.38
C TRP A 80 9.78 -10.63 16.01
N THR A 81 10.87 -10.97 16.68
CA THR A 81 11.08 -12.12 17.58
C THR A 81 12.10 -11.70 18.61
#